data_AF-A0AAW0QQE3-F1
#
_entry.id   AF-A0AAW0QQE3-F1
#
_cell.length_a   1.000
_cell.length_b   1.000
_cell.length_c   1.000
_cell.angle_alpha   90.00
_cell.angle_beta   90.00
_cell.angle_gamma   90.00
#
_symmetry.space_group_name_H-M   'P 1'
#
loop_
_entity.id
_entity.type
_entity.pdbx_description
1 polymer ?
#
loop_
_entity_poly.entity_id
_entity_poly.type
_entity_poly.pdbx_seq_one_letter_code
_entity_poly.pdbx_strand_id
1 'polypeptide(L)'
;MAKPKGQQGSVPNRPIYSRISYLYQAASHLATSSRQDSSPAAGDYGVDQSVETEGPGQDETQLRQTCSRHLLTTMRTTSEKAVIRLSPALKHTVCKFCDSLLIEGETCVSTVENASKGGKKPWADVLIVRCKACKGVKRFPVGASRQQKQKLRKSTTTTPTEEAGVTEPATS
;
A
#
# COMPACT_ATOMS: atom_id res chain seq x y z
N MET A 1 -28.05 -28.24 -27.84
CA MET A 1 -27.27 -27.06 -27.42
C MET A 1 -26.13 -27.50 -26.50
N ALA A 2 -24.88 -27.48 -26.99
CA ALA A 2 -23.72 -27.82 -26.17
C ALA A 2 -23.21 -26.56 -25.42
N LYS A 3 -22.97 -26.67 -24.11
CA LYS A 3 -22.24 -25.64 -23.36
C LYS A 3 -20.74 -25.77 -23.70
N PRO A 4 -20.04 -24.72 -24.15
CA PRO A 4 -18.61 -24.80 -24.40
C PRO A 4 -17.87 -25.15 -23.11
N LYS A 5 -16.89 -26.06 -23.18
CA LYS A 5 -16.01 -26.39 -22.03
C LYS A 5 -15.24 -25.13 -21.64
N GLY A 6 -15.58 -24.54 -20.50
CA GLY A 6 -14.85 -23.40 -19.95
C GLY A 6 -13.39 -23.77 -19.73
N GLN A 7 -12.48 -22.98 -20.29
CA GLN A 7 -11.04 -23.20 -20.23
C GLN A 7 -10.58 -23.16 -18.76
N GLN A 8 -10.22 -24.33 -18.21
CA GLN A 8 -9.94 -24.50 -16.79
C GLN A 8 -8.75 -23.62 -16.38
N GLY A 9 -8.99 -22.67 -15.46
CA GLY A 9 -8.01 -21.67 -15.03
C GLY A 9 -8.19 -20.26 -15.61
N SER A 10 -9.11 -20.04 -16.56
CA SER A 10 -9.40 -18.69 -17.07
C SER A 10 -10.07 -17.81 -16.01
N VAL A 11 -9.44 -16.70 -15.65
CA VAL A 11 -9.95 -15.74 -14.65
C VAL A 11 -11.15 -14.98 -15.24
N PRO A 12 -12.35 -15.03 -14.62
CA PRO A 12 -13.51 -14.29 -15.11
C PRO A 12 -13.24 -12.78 -15.10
N ASN A 13 -13.84 -12.05 -16.02
CA ASN A 13 -13.68 -10.59 -16.16
C ASN A 13 -12.22 -10.13 -16.41
N ARG A 14 -11.36 -10.96 -17.01
CA ARG A 14 -9.96 -10.62 -17.36
C ARG A 14 -9.76 -9.21 -17.98
N PRO A 15 -10.60 -8.72 -18.93
CA PRO A 15 -10.46 -7.36 -19.47
C PRO A 15 -10.67 -6.24 -18.45
N ILE A 16 -11.49 -6.48 -17.42
CA ILE A 16 -11.72 -5.52 -16.33
C ILE A 16 -10.53 -5.51 -15.37
N TYR A 17 -9.96 -6.68 -15.06
CA TYR A 17 -8.73 -6.77 -14.28
C TYR A 17 -7.56 -6.06 -14.98
N SER A 18 -7.38 -6.23 -16.29
CA SER A 18 -6.33 -5.50 -17.03
C SER A 18 -6.58 -3.99 -17.06
N ARG A 19 -7.84 -3.54 -17.19
CA ARG A 19 -8.19 -2.11 -17.07
C ARG A 19 -7.87 -1.55 -15.67
N ILE A 20 -8.21 -2.27 -14.61
CA ILE A 20 -7.92 -1.87 -13.21
C ILE A 20 -6.40 -1.76 -12.99
N SER A 21 -5.62 -2.75 -13.43
CA SER A 21 -4.16 -2.72 -13.32
C SER A 21 -3.54 -1.57 -14.12
N TYR A 22 -3.96 -1.37 -15.37
CA TYR A 22 -3.46 -0.29 -16.23
C TYR A 22 -3.74 1.10 -15.66
N LEU A 23 -4.97 1.34 -15.17
CA LEU A 23 -5.33 2.62 -14.55
C LEU A 23 -4.48 2.91 -13.30
N TYR A 24 -4.18 1.89 -12.48
CA TYR A 24 -3.27 2.03 -11.33
C TYR A 24 -1.83 2.30 -11.77
N GLN A 25 -1.32 1.56 -12.77
CA GLN A 25 0.03 1.73 -13.29
C GLN A 25 0.23 3.14 -13.88
N ALA A 26 -0.66 3.58 -14.77
CA ALA A 26 -0.62 4.93 -15.35
C ALA A 26 -0.72 6.03 -14.28
N ALA A 27 -1.60 5.86 -13.27
CA ALA A 27 -1.69 6.80 -12.16
C ALA A 27 -0.41 6.84 -11.30
N SER A 28 0.24 5.69 -11.08
CA SER A 28 1.50 5.61 -10.34
C SER A 28 2.63 6.29 -11.10
N HIS A 29 2.76 6.03 -12.41
CA HIS A 29 3.76 6.69 -13.27
C HIS A 29 3.64 8.21 -13.19
N LEU A 30 2.46 8.77 -13.48
CA LEU A 30 2.21 10.22 -13.43
C LEU A 30 2.46 10.84 -12.05
N ALA A 31 2.25 10.09 -10.96
CA ALA A 31 2.57 10.56 -9.61
C ALA A 31 4.07 10.52 -9.28
N THR A 32 4.86 9.68 -9.96
CA THR A 32 6.31 9.52 -9.71
C THR A 32 7.20 10.23 -10.73
N SER A 33 6.74 10.58 -11.92
CA SER A 33 7.60 11.17 -12.97
C SER A 33 8.25 12.50 -12.55
N SER A 34 7.59 13.30 -11.69
CA SER A 34 8.19 14.54 -11.14
C SER A 34 9.47 14.31 -10.31
N ARG A 35 9.75 13.07 -9.90
CA ARG A 35 10.98 12.66 -9.21
C ARG A 35 12.15 12.41 -10.18
N GLN A 36 11.86 12.20 -11.47
CA GLN A 36 12.88 11.89 -12.49
C GLN A 36 13.44 13.18 -13.08
N ASP A 37 12.57 14.16 -13.34
CA ASP A 37 12.93 15.50 -13.83
C ASP A 37 13.80 16.30 -12.82
N SER A 38 13.91 15.83 -11.58
CA SER A 38 14.61 16.48 -10.46
C SER A 38 15.81 15.67 -9.91
N SER A 39 16.30 14.69 -10.66
CA SER A 39 17.49 13.90 -10.30
C SER A 39 18.78 14.70 -10.50
N PRO A 40 19.56 15.03 -9.45
CA PRO A 40 20.89 15.61 -9.63
C PRO A 40 21.86 14.54 -10.14
N ALA A 41 22.12 14.55 -11.44
CA ALA A 41 23.22 13.76 -12.01
C ALA A 41 24.54 14.32 -11.45
N ALA A 42 25.33 13.46 -10.79
CA ALA A 42 26.66 13.83 -10.33
C ALA A 42 27.61 13.93 -11.53
N GLY A 43 27.64 15.11 -12.16
CA GLY A 43 28.47 15.42 -13.33
C GLY A 43 28.79 16.92 -13.34
N ASP A 44 30.06 17.23 -13.12
CA ASP A 44 30.58 18.60 -13.10
C ASP A 44 30.64 19.20 -14.52
N TYR A 45 29.86 20.26 -14.74
CA TYR A 45 30.25 21.39 -15.58
C TYR A 45 29.41 22.62 -15.26
N GLY A 46 30.05 23.70 -14.84
CA GLY A 46 29.40 24.99 -14.62
C GLY A 46 29.06 25.69 -15.94
N VAL A 47 27.77 25.81 -16.26
CA VAL A 47 27.29 26.80 -17.25
C VAL A 47 26.46 27.82 -16.50
N ASP A 48 27.02 29.01 -16.33
CA ASP A 48 26.25 30.18 -15.92
C ASP A 48 25.30 30.55 -17.06
N GLN A 49 24.00 30.52 -16.80
CA GLN A 49 23.02 31.18 -17.65
C GLN A 49 21.85 31.71 -16.81
N SER A 50 22.01 32.95 -16.37
CA SER A 50 20.95 33.76 -15.80
C SER A 50 19.88 34.08 -16.84
N VAL A 51 18.95 33.15 -17.06
CA VAL A 51 17.73 33.35 -17.86
C VAL A 51 16.54 33.32 -16.92
N GLU A 52 16.03 34.50 -16.56
CA GLU A 52 14.80 34.62 -15.76
C GLU A 52 13.59 34.12 -16.56
N THR A 53 13.28 32.83 -16.38
CA THR A 53 12.16 32.16 -17.03
C THR A 53 11.07 31.92 -16.00
N GLU A 54 10.03 32.75 -16.02
CA GLU A 54 8.80 32.59 -15.24
C GLU A 54 8.26 31.15 -15.40
N GLY A 55 8.43 30.32 -14.37
CA GLY A 55 8.57 28.87 -14.55
C GLY A 55 7.25 28.06 -14.63
N PRO A 56 6.95 27.37 -15.75
CA PRO A 56 5.69 26.61 -15.91
C PRO A 56 5.62 25.30 -15.10
N GLY A 57 6.71 24.86 -14.45
CA GLY A 57 6.83 23.54 -13.84
C GLY A 57 5.86 23.24 -12.68
N GLN A 58 5.29 24.27 -12.03
CA GLN A 58 4.30 24.07 -10.97
C GLN A 58 2.96 23.56 -11.52
N ASP A 59 2.48 24.13 -12.64
CA ASP A 59 1.19 23.75 -13.22
C ASP A 59 1.24 22.35 -13.84
N GLU A 60 2.32 21.99 -14.54
CA GLU A 60 2.46 20.62 -15.07
C GLU A 60 2.50 19.59 -13.93
N THR A 61 3.17 19.89 -12.82
CA THR A 61 3.18 19.02 -11.63
C THR A 61 1.78 18.88 -11.03
N GLN A 62 1.02 19.97 -10.94
CA GLN A 62 -0.37 19.97 -10.47
C GLN A 62 -1.30 19.20 -11.42
N LEU A 63 -1.09 19.31 -12.74
CA LEU A 63 -1.82 18.58 -13.77
C LEU A 63 -1.53 17.07 -13.69
N ARG A 64 -0.25 16.65 -13.63
CA ARG A 64 0.18 15.25 -13.44
C ARG A 64 -0.51 14.63 -12.21
N GLN A 65 -0.53 15.33 -11.07
CA GLN A 65 -1.22 14.90 -9.85
C GLN A 65 -2.76 14.84 -10.00
N THR A 66 -3.36 15.71 -10.81
CA THR A 66 -4.80 15.73 -11.08
C THR A 66 -5.22 14.57 -11.97
N CYS A 67 -4.46 14.30 -13.03
CA CYS A 67 -4.63 13.13 -13.89
C CYS A 67 -4.45 11.82 -13.09
N SER A 68 -3.44 11.72 -12.22
CA SER A 68 -3.25 10.56 -11.34
C SER A 68 -4.48 10.31 -10.44
N ARG A 69 -5.02 11.34 -9.78
CA ARG A 69 -6.27 11.26 -8.99
C ARG A 69 -7.47 10.79 -9.81
N HIS A 70 -7.64 11.34 -11.02
CA HIS A 70 -8.74 10.98 -11.91
C HIS A 70 -8.68 9.50 -12.36
N LEU A 71 -7.48 9.01 -12.70
CA LEU A 71 -7.25 7.61 -13.05
C LEU A 71 -7.55 6.66 -11.88
N LEU A 72 -7.22 7.04 -10.64
CA LEU A 72 -7.51 6.24 -9.44
C LEU A 72 -9.00 6.25 -9.07
N THR A 73 -9.70 7.37 -9.26
CA THR A 73 -11.17 7.43 -9.16
C THR A 73 -11.84 6.55 -10.22
N THR A 74 -11.31 6.56 -11.45
CA THR A 74 -11.75 5.69 -12.54
C THR A 74 -11.48 4.21 -12.22
N MET A 75 -10.36 3.90 -11.56
CA MET A 75 -10.01 2.54 -11.12
C MET A 75 -10.95 2.05 -10.01
N ARG A 76 -11.24 2.89 -8.99
CA ARG A 76 -12.23 2.59 -7.95
C ARG A 76 -13.61 2.31 -8.56
N THR A 77 -14.15 3.26 -9.32
CA THR A 77 -15.50 3.14 -9.90
C THR A 77 -15.60 1.98 -10.90
N THR A 78 -14.52 1.64 -11.62
CA THR A 78 -14.46 0.41 -12.45
C THR A 78 -14.53 -0.85 -11.58
N SER A 79 -13.80 -0.90 -10.46
CA SER A 79 -13.82 -2.05 -9.55
C SER A 79 -15.17 -2.23 -8.85
N GLU A 80 -15.83 -1.14 -8.46
CA GLU A 80 -17.14 -1.15 -7.81
C GLU A 80 -18.25 -1.59 -8.78
N LYS A 81 -18.30 -1.02 -9.99
CA LYS A 81 -19.26 -1.42 -11.05
C LYS A 81 -19.10 -2.88 -11.47
N ALA A 82 -17.90 -3.43 -11.38
CA ALA A 82 -17.62 -4.85 -11.68
C ALA A 82 -17.71 -5.78 -10.46
N VAL A 83 -18.01 -5.24 -9.27
CA VAL A 83 -18.03 -5.97 -7.97
C VAL A 83 -16.70 -6.69 -7.67
N ILE A 84 -15.58 -6.15 -8.17
CA ILE A 84 -14.23 -6.69 -8.02
C ILE A 84 -13.60 -6.22 -6.71
N ARG A 85 -13.21 -7.16 -5.85
CA ARG A 85 -12.54 -6.87 -4.58
C ARG A 85 -11.05 -6.58 -4.78
N LEU A 86 -10.68 -5.30 -4.81
CA LEU A 86 -9.28 -4.86 -4.81
C LEU A 86 -8.52 -5.39 -3.58
N SER A 87 -7.25 -5.76 -3.77
CA SER A 87 -6.39 -6.30 -2.71
C SER A 87 -6.11 -5.26 -1.59
N PRO A 88 -5.75 -5.69 -0.36
CA PRO A 88 -5.41 -4.75 0.71
C PRO A 88 -4.26 -3.81 0.33
N ALA A 89 -3.16 -4.33 -0.20
CA ALA A 89 -1.98 -3.53 -0.59
C ALA A 89 -2.34 -2.39 -1.57
N LEU A 90 -3.12 -2.68 -2.63
CA LEU A 90 -3.55 -1.68 -3.62
C LEU A 90 -4.51 -0.64 -2.98
N LYS A 91 -5.33 -1.05 -2.00
CA LYS A 91 -6.14 -0.12 -1.19
C LYS A 91 -5.35 0.61 -0.10
N HIS A 92 -4.13 0.20 0.21
CA HIS A 92 -3.27 0.92 1.16
C HIS A 92 -2.59 2.11 0.47
N THR A 93 -2.20 1.98 -0.81
CA THR A 93 -1.58 3.06 -1.60
C THR A 93 -2.54 4.13 -2.13
N VAL A 94 -3.88 3.92 -2.13
CA VAL A 94 -4.85 4.90 -2.70
C VAL A 94 -5.73 5.53 -1.61
N CYS A 95 -5.81 6.86 -1.53
CA CYS A 95 -6.56 7.58 -0.50
C CYS A 95 -8.04 7.17 -0.43
N LYS A 96 -8.63 7.09 0.77
CA LYS A 96 -10.06 6.76 0.93
C LYS A 96 -10.99 7.86 0.40
N PHE A 97 -10.60 9.12 0.56
CA PHE A 97 -11.50 10.28 0.42
C PHE A 97 -11.38 11.00 -0.94
N CYS A 98 -10.16 11.17 -1.44
CA CYS A 98 -9.87 11.97 -2.65
C CYS A 98 -9.06 11.21 -3.71
N ASP A 99 -8.96 9.89 -3.56
CA ASP A 99 -8.31 8.92 -4.46
C ASP A 99 -6.86 9.21 -4.88
N SER A 100 -6.19 10.16 -4.22
CA SER A 100 -4.76 10.42 -4.44
C SER A 100 -3.93 9.19 -4.11
N LEU A 101 -2.91 8.91 -4.91
CA LEU A 101 -1.86 7.99 -4.51
C LEU A 101 -1.18 8.49 -3.23
N LEU A 102 -0.75 7.58 -2.37
CA LEU A 102 -0.09 7.81 -1.09
C LEU A 102 1.35 7.28 -1.20
N ILE A 103 2.24 8.18 -1.62
CA ILE A 103 3.70 7.99 -1.63
C ILE A 103 4.21 8.60 -0.32
N GLU A 104 5.00 7.82 0.43
CA GLU A 104 5.56 8.25 1.72
C GLU A 104 6.56 9.40 1.51
N GLY A 105 6.58 10.36 2.45
CA GLY A 105 7.37 11.59 2.31
C GLY A 105 6.76 12.63 1.34
N GLU A 106 6.17 12.20 0.23
CA GLU A 106 5.69 13.07 -0.86
C GLU A 106 4.21 13.46 -0.75
N THR A 107 3.28 12.54 -1.04
CA THR A 107 1.83 12.85 -1.04
C THR A 107 1.13 12.44 0.25
N CYS A 108 1.80 11.66 1.11
CA CYS A 108 1.36 11.33 2.45
C CYS A 108 2.46 11.48 3.49
N VAL A 109 2.07 11.48 4.77
CA VAL A 109 2.95 11.40 5.92
C VAL A 109 2.57 10.15 6.72
N SER A 110 3.53 9.26 6.94
CA SER A 110 3.42 8.10 7.81
C SER A 110 4.04 8.40 9.18
N THR A 111 3.32 8.05 10.24
CA THR A 111 3.75 8.17 11.64
C THR A 111 3.27 6.95 12.41
N VAL A 112 3.98 6.51 13.44
CA VAL A 112 3.48 5.46 14.35
C VAL A 112 3.04 6.14 15.64
N GLU A 113 1.77 5.96 16.00
CA GLU A 113 1.19 6.47 17.24
C GLU A 113 0.79 5.29 18.14
N ASN A 114 1.19 5.32 19.42
CA ASN A 114 0.76 4.34 20.43
C ASN A 114 -0.12 5.03 21.48
N ALA A 115 -1.44 4.86 21.34
CA ALA A 115 -2.43 5.47 22.24
C ALA A 115 -2.63 4.70 23.57
N SER A 116 -1.75 3.75 23.92
CA SER A 116 -1.81 3.08 25.23
C SER A 116 -1.25 3.98 26.34
N LYS A 117 -1.65 3.73 27.60
CA LYS A 117 -1.23 4.53 28.77
C LYS A 117 0.31 4.56 28.90
N GLY A 118 0.92 5.67 28.45
CA GLY A 118 2.37 5.86 28.43
C GLY A 118 3.11 4.97 27.43
N GLY A 119 2.49 4.57 26.31
CA GLY A 119 3.14 3.76 25.26
C GLY A 119 3.48 2.30 25.66
N LYS A 120 3.10 1.86 26.87
CA LYS A 120 3.59 0.62 27.51
C LYS A 120 3.12 -0.69 26.86
N LYS A 121 2.35 -0.65 25.77
CA LYS A 121 1.84 -1.84 25.07
C LYS A 121 2.33 -1.86 23.62
N PRO A 122 3.39 -2.61 23.26
CA PRO A 122 3.93 -2.62 21.90
C PRO A 122 2.96 -3.20 20.85
N TRP A 123 1.99 -4.01 21.27
CA TRP A 123 0.91 -4.50 20.39
C TRP A 123 -0.20 -3.46 20.13
N ALA A 124 -0.07 -2.24 20.67
CA ALA A 124 -1.01 -1.13 20.49
C ALA A 124 -0.46 0.00 19.60
N ASP A 125 0.68 -0.23 18.95
CA ASP A 125 1.23 0.66 17.92
C ASP A 125 0.30 0.72 16.69
N VAL A 126 0.09 1.92 16.16
CA VAL A 126 -0.74 2.13 14.96
C VAL A 126 0.03 2.99 13.97
N LEU A 127 0.31 2.44 12.79
CA LEU A 127 0.78 3.19 11.64
C LEU A 127 -0.36 4.05 11.11
N ILE A 128 -0.20 5.36 11.24
CA ILE A 128 -1.11 6.41 10.79
C ILE A 128 -0.57 6.99 9.49
N VAL A 129 -1.32 6.85 8.40
CA VAL A 129 -0.98 7.41 7.08
C VAL A 129 -1.94 8.55 6.77
N ARG A 130 -1.43 9.77 6.77
CA ARG A 130 -2.19 11.01 6.52
C ARG A 130 -1.94 11.49 5.09
N CYS A 131 -3.00 11.61 4.29
CA CYS A 131 -2.94 12.24 2.96
C CYS A 131 -2.66 13.74 3.12
N LYS A 132 -1.66 14.30 2.43
CA LYS A 132 -1.39 15.75 2.48
C LYS A 132 -2.50 16.57 1.81
N ALA A 133 -3.03 16.09 0.67
CA ALA A 133 -4.00 16.81 -0.14
C ALA A 133 -5.39 17.01 0.53
N CYS A 134 -5.94 15.97 1.18
CA CYS A 134 -7.27 16.06 1.83
C CYS A 134 -7.23 15.98 3.37
N LYS A 135 -6.03 15.90 3.98
CA LYS A 135 -5.80 15.71 5.42
C LYS A 135 -6.38 14.40 6.02
N GLY A 136 -7.11 13.62 5.23
CA GLY A 136 -7.74 12.35 5.60
C GLY A 136 -6.74 11.27 6.00
N VAL A 137 -7.14 10.44 6.96
CA VAL A 137 -6.26 9.52 7.69
C VAL A 137 -6.66 8.06 7.47
N LYS A 138 -5.66 7.20 7.26
CA LYS A 138 -5.76 5.74 7.44
C LYS A 138 -5.02 5.32 8.71
N ARG A 139 -5.44 4.21 9.31
CA ARG A 139 -4.82 3.61 10.50
C ARG A 139 -4.65 2.11 10.26
N PHE A 140 -3.45 1.60 10.51
CA PHE A 140 -3.10 0.19 10.41
C PHE A 140 -2.44 -0.26 11.71
N PRO A 141 -2.96 -1.27 12.43
CA PRO A 141 -2.29 -1.78 13.62
C PRO A 141 -0.96 -2.44 13.22
N VAL A 142 0.11 -2.09 13.93
CA VAL A 142 1.45 -2.70 13.81
C VAL A 142 1.85 -3.28 15.17
N GLY A 143 2.85 -4.17 15.22
CA GLY A 143 3.23 -4.91 16.44
C GLY A 143 2.20 -5.95 16.96
N ALA A 144 0.90 -5.79 16.63
CA ALA A 144 -0.14 -6.72 17.03
C ALA A 144 -0.02 -8.09 16.33
N SER A 145 0.34 -9.13 17.10
CA SER A 145 0.36 -10.51 16.60
C SER A 145 -1.03 -10.92 16.10
N ARG A 146 -1.13 -11.39 14.86
CA ARG A 146 -2.41 -11.72 14.24
C ARG A 146 -3.06 -12.91 14.95
N GLN A 147 -4.18 -12.68 15.64
CA GLN A 147 -4.94 -13.74 16.31
C GLN A 147 -5.21 -14.91 15.36
N GLN A 148 -4.81 -16.11 15.78
CA GLN A 148 -5.02 -17.33 15.00
C GLN A 148 -6.52 -17.58 14.78
N LYS A 149 -6.88 -18.07 13.59
CA LYS A 149 -8.26 -18.48 13.27
C LYS A 149 -8.71 -19.55 14.27
N GLN A 150 -9.96 -19.49 14.72
CA GLN A 150 -10.52 -20.43 15.71
C GLN A 150 -10.30 -21.91 15.36
N LYS A 151 -10.32 -22.27 14.06
CA LYS A 151 -10.02 -23.63 13.58
C LYS A 151 -8.59 -24.12 13.94
N LEU A 152 -7.61 -23.21 13.93
CA LEU A 152 -6.21 -23.50 14.29
C LEU A 152 -6.00 -23.48 15.82
N ARG A 153 -6.79 -22.67 16.55
CA ARG A 153 -6.76 -22.63 18.03
C ARG A 153 -7.32 -23.90 18.70
N LYS A 154 -7.98 -24.78 17.94
CA LYS A 154 -8.52 -26.06 18.45
C LYS A 154 -7.58 -27.26 18.26
N SER A 155 -6.59 -27.18 17.36
CA SER A 155 -5.63 -28.28 17.11
C SER A 155 -4.47 -28.32 18.11
N THR A 156 -4.38 -27.35 19.03
CA THR A 156 -3.30 -27.23 20.03
C THR A 156 -3.77 -27.59 21.44
N THR A 157 -4.72 -28.52 21.58
CA THR A 157 -5.32 -28.90 22.89
C THR A 157 -5.38 -30.42 23.11
N THR A 158 -4.83 -31.22 22.19
CA THR A 158 -4.81 -32.69 22.27
C THR A 158 -3.39 -33.25 22.09
N THR A 159 -2.55 -33.05 23.11
CA THR A 159 -1.32 -33.82 23.35
C THR A 159 -1.07 -33.95 24.87
N PRO A 160 -1.78 -34.85 25.58
CA PRO A 160 -1.32 -35.39 26.86
C PRO A 160 -0.42 -36.63 26.64
N THR A 161 0.52 -36.93 27.56
CA THR A 161 1.23 -38.24 27.68
C THR A 161 2.24 -38.54 26.53
N GLU A 162 3.48 -39.05 26.66
CA GLU A 162 4.50 -39.40 27.69
C GLU A 162 5.87 -39.48 26.91
N GLU A 163 7.10 -39.73 27.40
CA GLU A 163 7.72 -40.09 28.70
C GLU A 163 9.23 -39.67 28.67
N ALA A 164 9.95 -39.79 29.80
CA ALA A 164 11.41 -39.93 29.98
C ALA A 164 12.33 -38.71 29.67
N GLY A 165 13.45 -38.49 30.36
CA GLY A 165 13.94 -39.11 31.61
C GLY A 165 15.48 -39.20 31.72
N VAL A 166 16.05 -38.86 32.90
CA VAL A 166 17.44 -39.16 33.35
C VAL A 166 18.54 -38.36 32.58
N THR A 167 19.64 -37.79 33.12
CA THR A 167 20.42 -37.96 34.38
C THR A 167 21.04 -36.61 34.83
N GLU A 168 21.46 -36.47 36.09
CA GLU A 168 22.54 -35.53 36.49
C GLU A 168 23.93 -36.08 36.07
N PRO A 169 25.00 -35.28 36.12
CA PRO A 169 25.91 -35.46 37.26
C PRO A 169 26.48 -34.15 37.85
N ALA A 170 26.96 -34.24 39.10
CA ALA A 170 27.74 -33.21 39.79
C ALA A 170 29.25 -33.52 39.78
N THR A 171 30.06 -32.62 40.36
CA THR A 171 31.55 -32.59 40.39
C THR A 171 32.20 -32.26 39.03
N SER A 172 33.36 -31.60 38.96
CA SER A 172 34.33 -31.26 40.03
C SER A 172 34.33 -29.79 40.42
#